data_AF-A0A6S6YUK8-F1
#
_entry.id   AF-A0A6S6YUK8-F1
#
_cell.length_a   1.000
_cell.length_b   1.000
_cell.length_c   1.000
_cell.angle_alpha   90.00
_cell.angle_beta   90.00
_cell.angle_gamma   90.00
#
_symmetry.space_group_name_H-M   'P 1'
#
loop_
_entity.id
_entity.type
_entity.pdbx_description
1 polymer ?
#
loop_
_entity_poly.entity_id
_entity_poly.type
_entity_poly.pdbx_seq_one_letter_code
_entity_poly.pdbx_strand_id
1 'polypeptide(L)'
;MNLMSRLGSAVLLPWYLLVLAGTARAEALSPAQSPAQTPAQTPAQTPAQSLADWQAHGRAAGLARPDTPCQDFLQTLGKKPDYVQYLGCEQDDDSYIQPMDARYRVSGADAVAMEAYLGQAFGMPPLTFVCCGWSSGKPFFWKGGPDGVAYEIGMGVETPSYPRDQWHKIPSFDITVGVIRKSP
;
A
#
# COMPACT_ATOMS: atom_id res chain seq x y z
N MET A 1 57.32 22.88 29.30
CA MET A 1 57.77 24.25 28.93
C MET A 1 56.71 24.82 27.98
N ASN A 2 55.77 25.60 28.54
CA ASN A 2 55.56 27.04 28.31
C ASN A 2 54.56 27.29 27.16
N LEU A 3 53.54 28.16 27.22
CA LEU A 3 53.10 29.14 28.22
C LEU A 3 51.75 29.75 27.78
N MET A 4 50.85 30.04 28.73
CA MET A 4 49.88 31.18 28.85
C MET A 4 49.04 31.66 27.65
N SER A 5 47.70 31.68 27.73
CA SER A 5 46.81 32.69 28.38
C SER A 5 46.77 34.07 27.73
N ARG A 6 45.58 34.48 27.26
CA ARG A 6 44.96 35.85 27.27
C ARG A 6 43.44 35.64 27.20
N LEU A 7 42.55 35.96 28.17
CA LEU A 7 42.19 37.17 28.93
C LEU A 7 41.68 38.36 28.11
N GLY A 8 40.44 38.77 28.41
CA GLY A 8 39.83 40.09 28.15
C GLY A 8 38.45 39.98 27.48
N SER A 9 37.38 40.67 27.88
CA SER A 9 37.07 41.56 29.01
C SER A 9 35.54 41.72 29.03
N ALA A 10 34.95 41.77 30.23
CA ALA A 10 33.57 42.18 30.46
C ALA A 10 33.47 43.71 30.49
N VAL A 11 32.36 44.28 30.01
CA VAL A 11 31.90 45.62 30.42
C VAL A 11 30.38 45.60 30.58
N LEU A 12 29.95 46.27 31.64
CA LEU A 12 28.63 46.32 32.25
C LEU A 12 27.69 47.36 31.59
N LEU A 13 26.38 47.07 31.72
CA LEU A 13 25.18 47.92 31.92
C LEU A 13 25.42 49.40 32.32
N PRO A 14 24.48 50.38 32.16
CA PRO A 14 23.08 50.25 32.64
C PRO A 14 21.95 51.16 32.06
N TRP A 15 20.76 50.80 32.55
CA TRP A 15 19.50 51.51 32.87
C TRP A 15 19.32 53.02 32.62
N TYR A 16 18.15 53.41 32.09
CA TYR A 16 17.09 54.26 32.72
C TYR A 16 15.97 54.54 31.67
N LEU A 17 14.69 54.14 31.80
CA LEU A 17 13.57 54.54 32.69
C LEU A 17 12.92 55.92 32.40
N LEU A 18 11.69 55.91 31.88
CA LEU A 18 10.44 56.62 32.32
C LEU A 18 9.49 56.84 31.11
N VAL A 19 8.33 56.16 31.02
CA VAL A 19 7.01 56.43 31.66
C VAL A 19 6.36 57.75 31.22
N LEU A 20 5.25 57.65 30.48
CA LEU A 20 4.11 58.56 30.60
C LEU A 20 2.80 57.76 30.49
N ALA A 21 1.93 58.02 31.46
CA ALA A 21 0.63 57.39 31.68
C ALA A 21 -0.45 57.92 30.72
N GLY A 22 -1.44 57.09 30.43
CA GLY A 22 -2.67 57.48 29.76
C GLY A 22 -3.75 56.43 29.98
N THR A 23 -4.67 56.71 30.91
CA THR A 23 -5.85 55.90 31.20
C THR A 23 -6.93 56.11 30.14
N ALA A 24 -7.39 55.02 29.51
CA ALA A 24 -8.74 54.94 28.94
C ALA A 24 -9.20 53.49 28.98
N ARG A 25 -10.19 53.19 29.83
CA ARG A 25 -10.96 51.95 29.79
C ARG A 25 -11.84 52.01 28.54
N ALA A 26 -11.57 51.13 27.58
CA ALA A 26 -12.48 50.84 26.48
C ALA A 26 -13.06 49.44 26.67
N GLU A 27 -14.36 49.34 26.41
CA GLU A 27 -15.25 48.23 26.69
C GLU A 27 -14.79 46.89 26.09
N ALA A 28 -15.10 45.82 26.83
CA ALA A 28 -15.01 44.46 26.34
C ALA A 28 -16.01 44.25 25.19
N LEU A 29 -15.50 44.23 23.96
CA LEU A 29 -16.16 43.66 22.80
C LEU A 29 -15.48 42.33 22.47
N SER A 30 -16.25 41.26 22.61
CA SER A 30 -15.92 39.90 22.17
C SER A 30 -15.26 39.90 20.78
N PRO A 31 -14.16 39.16 20.56
CA PRO A 31 -13.85 38.75 19.21
C PRO A 31 -14.92 37.76 18.77
N ALA A 32 -15.66 38.16 17.74
CA ALA A 32 -16.51 37.29 16.96
C ALA A 32 -15.74 36.03 16.57
N GLN A 33 -16.45 34.91 16.61
CA GLN A 33 -15.99 33.57 16.29
C GLN A 33 -15.19 33.55 14.97
N SER A 34 -13.98 33.02 15.05
CA SER A 34 -13.21 32.60 13.88
C SER A 34 -14.10 31.78 12.95
N PRO A 35 -14.11 32.02 11.63
CA PRO A 35 -14.77 31.10 10.72
C PRO A 35 -14.08 29.75 10.89
N ALA A 36 -14.89 28.74 11.17
CA ALA A 36 -14.48 27.35 11.20
C ALA A 36 -13.70 27.07 9.92
N GLN A 37 -12.40 26.83 10.06
CA GLN A 37 -11.62 26.18 9.01
C GLN A 37 -12.10 24.74 8.99
N THR A 38 -13.15 24.49 8.18
CA THR A 38 -13.35 23.19 7.57
C THR A 38 -11.99 22.78 6.99
N PRO A 39 -11.38 21.65 7.38
CA PRO A 39 -10.18 21.19 6.68
C PRO A 39 -10.56 21.07 5.22
N ALA A 40 -9.99 21.95 4.40
CA ALA A 40 -10.21 22.00 2.98
C ALA A 40 -9.89 20.61 2.45
N GLN A 41 -10.90 19.93 1.92
CA GLN A 41 -10.72 18.74 1.13
C GLN A 41 -9.75 19.12 0.01
N THR A 42 -8.59 18.46 -0.02
CA THR A 42 -7.60 18.62 -1.09
C THR A 42 -8.33 18.51 -2.44
N PRO A 43 -8.11 19.43 -3.38
CA PRO A 43 -8.72 19.33 -4.70
C PRO A 43 -8.44 17.95 -5.29
N ALA A 44 -9.42 17.33 -5.93
CA ALA A 44 -9.24 16.09 -6.68
C ALA A 44 -8.06 16.26 -7.64
N GLN A 45 -7.01 15.43 -7.50
CA GLN A 45 -5.84 15.48 -8.36
C GLN A 45 -6.23 15.15 -9.81
N THR A 46 -5.67 15.87 -10.78
CA THR A 46 -5.86 15.55 -12.19
C THR A 46 -5.13 14.25 -12.56
N PRO A 47 -5.54 13.53 -13.62
CA PRO A 47 -4.84 12.33 -14.07
C PRO A 47 -3.35 12.56 -14.40
N ALA A 48 -2.99 13.76 -14.87
CA ALA A 48 -1.60 14.10 -15.14
C ALA A 48 -0.77 14.23 -13.85
N GLN A 49 -1.37 14.79 -12.79
CA GLN A 49 -0.71 14.92 -11.48
C GLN A 49 -0.53 13.55 -10.81
N SER A 50 -1.55 12.68 -10.84
CA SER A 50 -1.42 11.34 -10.26
C SER A 50 -0.35 10.51 -10.98
N LEU A 51 -0.23 10.63 -12.30
CA LEU A 51 0.83 9.96 -13.05
C LEU A 51 2.23 10.51 -12.71
N ALA A 52 2.38 11.84 -12.57
CA ALA A 52 3.65 12.45 -12.19
C ALA A 52 4.09 12.02 -10.77
N ASP A 53 3.16 12.01 -9.81
CA ASP A 53 3.42 11.53 -8.45
C ASP A 53 3.82 10.05 -8.45
N TRP A 54 3.12 9.22 -9.24
CA TRP A 54 3.49 7.81 -9.42
C TRP A 54 4.89 7.64 -10.02
N GLN A 55 5.28 8.44 -11.02
CA GLN A 55 6.63 8.38 -11.58
C GLN A 55 7.70 8.73 -10.56
N ALA A 56 7.46 9.75 -9.73
CA ALA A 56 8.41 10.22 -8.73
C ALA A 56 8.57 9.25 -7.55
N HIS A 57 7.49 8.59 -7.12
CA HIS A 57 7.47 7.83 -5.86
C HIS A 57 6.90 6.41 -6.00
N GLY A 58 5.80 6.26 -6.74
CA GLY A 58 5.05 5.01 -6.82
C GLY A 58 5.76 3.89 -7.58
N ARG A 59 6.46 4.22 -8.68
CA ARG A 59 7.14 3.23 -9.54
C ARG A 59 8.18 2.42 -8.77
N ALA A 60 9.06 3.09 -8.02
CA ALA A 60 10.09 2.42 -7.22
C ALA A 60 9.47 1.60 -6.07
N ALA A 61 8.38 2.08 -5.50
CA ALA A 61 7.60 1.35 -4.47
C ALA A 61 6.85 0.13 -5.04
N GLY A 62 6.79 -0.04 -6.36
CA GLY A 62 6.07 -1.13 -7.01
C GLY A 62 4.55 -0.94 -7.02
N LEU A 63 4.06 0.30 -6.88
CA LEU A 63 2.64 0.59 -7.04
C LEU A 63 2.22 0.39 -8.50
N ALA A 64 1.01 -0.13 -8.71
CA ALA A 64 0.40 -0.12 -10.03
C ALA A 64 0.20 1.33 -10.50
N ARG A 65 0.33 1.56 -11.80
CA ARG A 65 0.10 2.90 -12.36
C ARG A 65 -1.35 3.32 -12.10
N PRO A 66 -1.63 4.61 -11.87
CA PRO A 66 -3.00 5.08 -11.64
C PRO A 66 -3.98 4.78 -12.79
N ASP A 67 -3.46 4.64 -14.02
CA ASP A 67 -4.23 4.30 -15.23
C ASP A 67 -4.27 2.80 -15.53
N THR A 68 -3.76 1.95 -14.63
CA THR A 68 -3.86 0.49 -14.78
C THR A 68 -5.33 0.07 -14.72
N PRO A 69 -5.85 -0.68 -15.71
CA PRO A 69 -7.21 -1.18 -15.62
C PRO A 69 -7.30 -2.38 -14.66
N CYS A 70 -8.43 -2.52 -13.97
CA CYS A 70 -8.77 -3.76 -13.29
C CYS A 70 -9.07 -4.85 -14.34
N GLN A 71 -8.21 -5.87 -14.44
CA GLN A 71 -8.26 -6.85 -15.52
C GLN A 71 -7.65 -8.19 -15.12
N ASP A 72 -7.58 -9.11 -16.08
CA ASP A 72 -6.86 -10.38 -15.92
C ASP A 72 -5.34 -10.13 -15.88
N PHE A 73 -4.79 -9.99 -14.68
CA PHE A 73 -3.37 -9.75 -14.47
C PHE A 73 -2.49 -10.92 -14.92
N LEU A 74 -2.87 -12.16 -14.64
CA LEU A 74 -2.12 -13.34 -15.12
C LEU A 74 -2.04 -13.38 -16.66
N GLN A 75 -3.14 -13.07 -17.36
CA GLN A 75 -3.15 -13.01 -18.82
C GLN A 75 -2.24 -11.88 -19.32
N THR A 76 -2.33 -10.70 -18.70
CA THR A 76 -1.52 -9.53 -19.06
C THR A 76 -0.03 -9.77 -18.88
N LEU A 77 0.34 -10.55 -17.86
CA LEU A 77 1.72 -10.98 -17.61
C LEU A 77 2.19 -12.09 -18.55
N GLY A 78 1.31 -12.66 -19.38
CA GLY A 78 1.62 -13.86 -20.18
C GLY A 78 1.87 -15.10 -19.32
N LYS A 79 1.28 -15.15 -18.13
CA LYS A 79 1.50 -16.17 -17.08
C LYS A 79 0.19 -16.81 -16.61
N LYS A 80 -0.80 -16.90 -17.50
CA LYS A 80 -2.07 -17.58 -17.22
C LYS A 80 -2.07 -18.97 -17.84
N PRO A 81 -2.11 -20.05 -17.04
CA PRO A 81 -2.35 -21.38 -17.58
C PRO A 81 -3.76 -21.52 -18.15
N ASP A 82 -3.92 -22.31 -19.21
CA ASP A 82 -5.21 -22.48 -19.92
C ASP A 82 -6.31 -23.12 -19.05
N TYR A 83 -5.93 -23.89 -18.03
CA TYR A 83 -6.84 -24.53 -17.08
C TYR A 83 -7.30 -23.60 -15.94
N VAL A 84 -6.83 -22.35 -15.90
CA VAL A 84 -7.22 -21.37 -14.88
C VAL A 84 -8.33 -20.46 -15.42
N GLN A 85 -9.48 -20.49 -14.75
CA GLN A 85 -10.61 -19.63 -15.06
C GLN A 85 -10.42 -18.26 -14.41
N TYR A 86 -10.61 -17.19 -15.18
CA TYR A 86 -10.71 -15.83 -14.65
C TYR A 86 -12.16 -15.54 -14.27
N LEU A 87 -12.38 -15.05 -13.05
CA LEU A 87 -13.70 -14.76 -12.49
C LEU A 87 -14.05 -13.28 -12.50
N GLY A 88 -13.07 -12.41 -12.73
CA GLY A 88 -13.23 -10.95 -12.70
C GLY A 88 -12.19 -10.26 -11.84
N CYS A 89 -12.21 -8.94 -11.86
CA CYS A 89 -11.33 -8.09 -11.08
C CYS A 89 -12.19 -7.06 -10.34
N GLU A 90 -11.89 -6.86 -9.07
CA GLU A 90 -12.53 -5.88 -8.20
C GLU A 90 -11.56 -4.73 -7.92
N GLN A 91 -12.04 -3.50 -8.04
CA GLN A 91 -11.27 -2.29 -7.79
C GLN A 91 -11.97 -1.51 -6.69
N ASP A 92 -11.25 -1.27 -5.60
CA ASP A 92 -11.72 -0.42 -4.50
C ASP A 92 -10.95 0.90 -4.55
N ASP A 93 -11.62 1.99 -4.94
CA ASP A 93 -11.04 3.33 -4.99
C ASP A 93 -11.22 4.11 -3.68
N ASP A 94 -12.10 3.63 -2.80
CA ASP A 94 -12.44 4.25 -1.52
C ASP A 94 -11.46 3.82 -0.41
N SER A 95 -10.85 2.65 -0.55
CA SER A 95 -9.75 2.20 0.30
C SER A 95 -8.52 3.11 0.16
N TYR A 96 -7.86 3.39 1.29
CA TYR A 96 -6.68 4.25 1.34
C TYR A 96 -5.52 3.76 0.46
N ILE A 97 -5.33 2.44 0.35
CA ILE A 97 -4.29 1.82 -0.50
C ILE A 97 -4.75 1.58 -1.95
N GLN A 98 -6.04 1.77 -2.21
CA GLN A 98 -6.68 1.59 -3.50
C GLN A 98 -6.30 0.27 -4.18
N PRO A 99 -6.75 -0.89 -3.65
CA PRO A 99 -6.39 -2.19 -4.19
C PRO A 99 -7.13 -2.49 -5.50
N MET A 100 -6.59 -3.43 -6.26
CA MET A 100 -7.25 -4.14 -7.35
C MET A 100 -6.98 -5.62 -7.14
N ASP A 101 -8.03 -6.44 -7.10
CA ASP A 101 -7.93 -7.88 -6.88
C ASP A 101 -8.56 -8.66 -8.04
N ALA A 102 -7.72 -9.30 -8.85
CA ALA A 102 -8.15 -10.26 -9.84
C ALA A 102 -8.37 -11.63 -9.19
N ARG A 103 -9.55 -12.20 -9.42
CA ARG A 103 -9.95 -13.50 -8.86
C ARG A 103 -9.97 -14.57 -9.95
N TYR A 104 -9.50 -15.74 -9.57
CA TYR A 104 -9.43 -16.89 -10.46
C TYR A 104 -9.85 -18.15 -9.75
N ARG A 105 -10.13 -19.17 -10.55
CA ARG A 105 -10.49 -20.51 -10.09
C ARG A 105 -9.73 -21.56 -10.86
N VAL A 106 -9.31 -22.60 -10.14
CA VAL A 106 -8.73 -23.81 -10.71
C VAL A 106 -9.47 -25.02 -10.16
N SER A 107 -9.69 -26.04 -10.99
CA SER A 107 -10.27 -27.31 -10.52
C SER A 107 -9.38 -27.98 -9.49
N GLY A 108 -9.95 -28.69 -8.51
CA GLY A 108 -9.16 -29.51 -7.60
C GLY A 108 -8.36 -30.60 -8.32
N ALA A 109 -8.80 -31.04 -9.50
CA ALA A 109 -8.05 -31.98 -10.35
C ALA A 109 -6.72 -31.39 -10.85
N ASP A 110 -6.67 -30.06 -11.06
CA ASP A 110 -5.51 -29.34 -11.55
C ASP A 110 -4.73 -28.61 -10.44
N ALA A 111 -5.23 -28.63 -9.19
CA ALA A 111 -4.70 -27.81 -8.10
C ALA A 111 -3.24 -28.14 -7.74
N VAL A 112 -2.82 -29.40 -7.84
CA VAL A 112 -1.41 -29.78 -7.62
C VAL A 112 -0.51 -29.21 -8.74
N ALA A 113 -0.99 -29.25 -9.99
CA ALA A 113 -0.27 -28.66 -11.11
C ALA A 113 -0.18 -27.13 -10.97
N MET A 114 -1.26 -26.51 -10.47
CA MET A 114 -1.29 -25.08 -10.20
C MET A 114 -0.34 -24.67 -9.09
N GLU A 115 -0.31 -25.40 -7.96
CA GLU A 115 0.65 -25.15 -6.87
C GLU A 115 2.09 -25.19 -7.39
N ALA A 116 2.43 -26.22 -8.17
CA ALA A 116 3.75 -26.34 -8.79
C ALA A 116 4.03 -25.19 -9.77
N TYR A 117 3.05 -24.78 -10.57
CA TYR A 117 3.17 -23.65 -11.48
C TYR A 117 3.46 -22.35 -10.74
N LEU A 118 2.74 -22.06 -9.65
CA LEU A 118 2.96 -20.85 -8.85
C LEU A 118 4.35 -20.84 -8.23
N GLY A 119 4.84 -22.00 -7.78
CA GLY A 119 6.22 -22.18 -7.34
C GLY A 119 7.24 -21.88 -8.43
N GLN A 120 7.05 -22.39 -9.64
CA GLN A 120 7.98 -22.20 -10.75
C GLN A 120 7.95 -20.79 -11.35
N ALA A 121 6.75 -20.23 -11.53
CA ALA A 121 6.56 -18.97 -12.24
C ALA A 121 6.81 -17.74 -11.36
N PHE A 122 6.54 -17.86 -10.05
CA PHE A 122 6.57 -16.75 -9.10
C PHE A 122 7.44 -17.00 -7.87
N GLY A 123 7.87 -18.24 -7.62
CA GLY A 123 8.63 -18.60 -6.42
C GLY A 123 7.75 -18.83 -5.18
N MET A 124 6.44 -19.04 -5.36
CA MET A 124 5.51 -19.21 -4.23
C MET A 124 5.79 -20.53 -3.49
N PRO A 125 5.83 -20.53 -2.15
CA PRO A 125 6.00 -21.77 -1.40
C PRO A 125 4.77 -22.69 -1.54
N PRO A 126 4.92 -24.01 -1.31
CA PRO A 126 3.79 -24.93 -1.26
C PRO A 126 2.74 -24.50 -0.22
N LEU A 127 1.47 -24.77 -0.51
CA LEU A 127 0.35 -24.51 0.39
C LEU A 127 0.51 -25.30 1.69
N THR A 128 0.03 -24.72 2.78
CA THR A 128 -0.03 -25.39 4.07
C THR A 128 -1.49 -25.57 4.49
N PHE A 129 -1.79 -26.69 5.15
CA PHE A 129 -3.10 -26.89 5.73
C PHE A 129 -3.13 -26.22 7.11
N VAL A 130 -3.91 -25.15 7.27
CA VAL A 130 -4.02 -24.39 8.52
C VAL A 130 -5.47 -24.18 8.87
N CYS A 131 -5.84 -24.48 10.12
CA CYS A 131 -7.21 -24.43 10.66
C CYS A 131 -8.20 -25.36 9.95
N CYS A 132 -8.60 -25.04 8.73
CA CYS A 132 -9.72 -25.67 8.00
C CYS A 132 -9.53 -25.64 6.48
N GLY A 133 -8.33 -25.31 6.00
CA GLY A 133 -8.12 -25.11 4.57
C GLY A 133 -6.66 -25.16 4.15
N TRP A 134 -6.46 -25.28 2.85
CA TRP A 134 -5.15 -25.12 2.21
C TRP A 134 -4.94 -23.65 1.87
N SER A 135 -3.78 -23.10 2.21
CA SER A 135 -3.48 -21.69 1.97
C SER A 135 -2.00 -21.45 1.71
N SER A 136 -1.70 -20.44 0.88
CA SER A 136 -0.36 -19.86 0.73
C SER A 136 0.10 -19.11 1.99
N GLY A 137 -0.81 -18.90 2.96
CA GLY A 137 -0.52 -18.30 4.25
C GLY A 137 -0.46 -16.78 4.18
N LYS A 138 0.69 -16.21 4.54
CA LYS A 138 0.91 -14.75 4.47
C LYS A 138 0.87 -14.28 3.01
N PRO A 139 0.54 -12.99 2.77
CA PRO A 139 0.69 -12.37 1.45
C PRO A 139 2.05 -12.69 0.82
N PHE A 140 2.02 -13.26 -0.39
CA PHE A 140 3.22 -13.52 -1.17
C PHE A 140 3.37 -12.45 -2.24
N PHE A 141 4.48 -11.71 -2.21
CA PHE A 141 4.73 -10.62 -3.14
C PHE A 141 5.72 -11.02 -4.23
N TRP A 142 5.37 -10.75 -5.47
CA TRP A 142 6.22 -10.96 -6.64
C TRP A 142 6.36 -9.69 -7.46
N LYS A 143 7.56 -9.46 -8.01
CA LYS A 143 7.84 -8.38 -8.97
C LYS A 143 8.50 -8.97 -10.22
N GLY A 144 8.09 -8.51 -11.41
CA GLY A 144 8.73 -8.86 -12.68
C GLY A 144 10.11 -8.22 -12.90
N GLY A 145 10.59 -7.41 -11.96
CA GLY A 145 11.87 -6.72 -12.00
C GLY A 145 11.98 -5.67 -10.88
N PRO A 146 13.13 -4.98 -10.74
CA PRO A 146 13.36 -4.00 -9.66
C PRO A 146 12.28 -2.90 -9.60
N ASP A 147 11.90 -2.37 -10.76
CA ASP A 147 10.86 -1.33 -10.92
C ASP A 147 9.50 -1.89 -11.35
N GLY A 148 9.30 -3.21 -11.23
CA GLY A 148 8.04 -3.85 -11.59
C GLY A 148 6.92 -3.51 -10.60
N VAL A 149 5.67 -3.72 -11.01
CA VAL A 149 4.54 -3.72 -10.07
C VAL A 149 4.72 -4.87 -9.09
N ALA A 150 4.42 -4.61 -7.81
CA ALA A 150 4.35 -5.63 -6.78
C ALA A 150 2.96 -6.29 -6.83
N TYR A 151 2.94 -7.55 -7.24
CA TYR A 151 1.75 -8.38 -7.25
C TYR A 151 1.68 -9.17 -5.94
N GLU A 152 0.57 -9.07 -5.24
CA GLU A 152 0.21 -9.98 -4.17
C GLU A 152 -0.46 -11.20 -4.77
N ILE A 153 0.08 -12.40 -4.57
CA ILE A 153 -0.44 -13.64 -5.16
C ILE A 153 -0.84 -14.59 -4.03
N GLY A 154 -2.04 -15.11 -4.10
CA GLY A 154 -2.57 -16.07 -3.14
C GLY A 154 -3.26 -17.23 -3.82
N MET A 155 -3.27 -18.39 -3.15
CA MET A 155 -4.07 -19.55 -3.54
C MET A 155 -4.56 -20.25 -2.28
N GLY A 156 -5.81 -20.70 -2.30
CA GLY A 156 -6.34 -21.48 -1.19
C GLY A 156 -7.76 -21.99 -1.37
N VAL A 157 -8.21 -22.75 -0.37
CA VAL A 157 -9.57 -23.27 -0.26
C VAL A 157 -9.85 -23.73 1.18
N GLU A 158 -11.05 -23.45 1.67
CA GLU A 158 -11.57 -24.02 2.92
C GLU A 158 -12.22 -25.39 2.65
N THR A 159 -11.75 -26.43 3.32
CA THR A 159 -12.12 -27.83 3.04
C THR A 159 -11.65 -28.79 4.16
N PRO A 160 -12.28 -29.97 4.36
CA PRO A 160 -11.68 -31.02 5.15
C PRO A 160 -10.23 -31.32 4.70
N SER A 161 -9.40 -31.83 5.60
CA SER A 161 -7.99 -32.13 5.29
C SER A 161 -7.88 -33.29 4.30
N TYR A 162 -7.93 -32.95 3.00
CA TYR A 162 -7.60 -33.84 1.91
C TYR A 162 -6.10 -33.68 1.60
N PRO A 163 -5.30 -34.77 1.66
CA PRO A 163 -3.93 -34.73 1.18
C PRO A 163 -3.88 -34.38 -0.32
N ARG A 164 -2.71 -33.93 -0.80
CA ARG A 164 -2.52 -33.44 -2.18
C ARG A 164 -2.96 -34.43 -3.27
N ASP A 165 -2.73 -35.73 -3.06
CA ASP A 165 -3.16 -36.80 -3.96
C ASP A 165 -4.70 -36.94 -4.04
N GLN A 166 -5.43 -36.35 -3.10
CA GLN A 166 -6.88 -36.32 -3.03
C GLN A 166 -7.49 -34.95 -3.36
N TRP A 167 -6.70 -33.97 -3.80
CA TRP A 167 -7.23 -32.65 -4.14
C TRP A 167 -8.25 -32.67 -5.28
N HIS A 168 -8.25 -33.70 -6.13
CA HIS A 168 -9.29 -33.94 -7.13
C HIS A 168 -10.71 -34.10 -6.53
N LYS A 169 -10.84 -34.35 -5.23
CA LYS A 169 -12.13 -34.40 -4.52
C LYS A 169 -12.64 -33.02 -4.11
N ILE A 170 -11.77 -32.02 -4.08
CA ILE A 170 -12.13 -30.62 -3.80
C ILE A 170 -12.66 -30.03 -5.11
N PRO A 171 -13.83 -29.38 -5.14
CA PRO A 171 -14.38 -28.85 -6.39
C PRO A 171 -13.44 -27.86 -7.09
N SER A 172 -12.88 -26.93 -6.32
CA SER A 172 -11.98 -25.91 -6.84
C SER A 172 -11.15 -25.24 -5.76
N PHE A 173 -10.04 -24.64 -6.16
CA PHE A 173 -9.28 -23.68 -5.37
C PHE A 173 -9.46 -22.29 -5.95
N ASP A 174 -9.47 -21.29 -5.08
CA ASP A 174 -9.48 -19.90 -5.49
C ASP A 174 -8.05 -19.35 -5.50
N ILE A 175 -7.78 -18.46 -6.45
CA ILE A 175 -6.51 -17.76 -6.59
C ILE A 175 -6.81 -16.26 -6.64
N THR A 176 -6.00 -15.48 -5.96
CA THR A 176 -6.05 -14.02 -5.97
C THR A 176 -4.76 -13.46 -6.52
N VAL A 177 -4.86 -12.44 -7.36
CA VAL A 177 -3.72 -11.63 -7.81
C VAL A 177 -4.07 -10.17 -7.61
N GLY A 178 -3.45 -9.56 -6.61
CA GLY A 178 -3.70 -8.21 -6.17
C GLY A 178 -2.58 -7.24 -6.55
N VAL A 179 -2.93 -5.97 -6.73
CA VAL A 179 -1.98 -4.84 -6.79
C VAL A 179 -2.54 -3.67 -6.00
N ILE A 180 -1.65 -2.79 -5.50
CA ILE A 180 -2.05 -1.54 -4.84
C ILE A 180 -1.65 -0.33 -5.69
N ARG A 181 -2.50 0.71 -5.67
CA ARG A 181 -2.25 1.97 -6.41
C ARG A 181 -1.75 3.10 -5.53
N LYS A 182 -1.86 2.97 -4.21
CA LYS A 182 -1.35 3.93 -3.22
C LYS A 182 -0.56 3.23 -2.11
N SER A 183 0.50 3.90 -1.65
CA SER A 183 1.24 3.45 -0.47
C SER A 183 0.38 3.63 0.79
N PRO A 184 0.45 2.70 1.75
CA PRO A 184 0.04 2.96 3.12
C PRO A 184 0.81 4.14 3.73
#